data_AF-A0AAW1JGM8-F1
#
_entry.id   AF-A0AAW1JGM8-F1
#
_cell.length_a   1.000
_cell.length_b   1.000
_cell.length_c   1.000
_cell.angle_alpha   90.00
_cell.angle_beta   90.00
_cell.angle_gamma   90.00
#
_symmetry.space_group_name_H-M   'P 1'
#
loop_
_entity.id
_entity.type
_entity.pdbx_description
1 polymer ?
#
loop_
_entity_poly.entity_id
_entity_poly.type
_entity_poly.pdbx_seq_one_letter_code
_entity_poly.pdbx_strand_id
1 'polypeptide(L)'
;MVNDKCVCLICDSSVALPKRANVERHFKTTHSKYATDFLFGSEIRKVKVREVKSSVSAQQSFCTKPDLKSKAATLASFAVTEILIKRKKPFEDGEMIKEAMQRAGEILFNDFKNKKEMISAINAISLSRKKKTVVENCDATK
;
A
#
# COMPACT_ATOMS: atom_id res chain seq x y z
N MET A 1 -15.52 4.17 -8.66
CA MET A 1 -16.67 3.35 -9.09
C MET A 1 -16.09 2.05 -9.63
N VAL A 2 -16.05 0.99 -8.81
CA VAL A 2 -15.31 -0.24 -9.13
C VAL A 2 -16.15 -1.06 -10.12
N ASN A 3 -15.51 -1.51 -11.20
CA ASN A 3 -16.11 -2.30 -12.27
C ASN A 3 -16.90 -3.51 -11.73
N ASP A 4 -18.24 -3.46 -11.81
CA ASP A 4 -19.17 -4.57 -11.54
C ASP A 4 -19.10 -5.67 -12.63
N LYS A 5 -17.89 -6.19 -12.88
CA LYS A 5 -17.68 -7.29 -13.83
C LYS A 5 -18.07 -8.60 -13.16
N CYS A 6 -19.13 -9.23 -13.66
CA CYS A 6 -19.48 -10.60 -13.31
C CYS A 6 -18.51 -11.54 -14.07
N VAL A 7 -17.84 -12.44 -13.36
CA VAL A 7 -16.86 -13.39 -13.92
C VAL A 7 -17.23 -14.80 -13.50
N CYS A 8 -17.18 -15.75 -14.44
CA CYS A 8 -17.40 -17.16 -14.16
C CYS A 8 -16.13 -17.79 -13.58
N LEU A 9 -16.23 -18.40 -12.40
CA LEU A 9 -15.07 -19.04 -11.74
C LEU A 9 -14.62 -20.35 -12.41
N ILE A 10 -15.40 -20.91 -13.35
CA ILE A 10 -15.06 -22.17 -14.02
C ILE A 10 -14.18 -21.91 -15.26
N CYS A 11 -14.37 -20.77 -15.96
CA CYS A 11 -13.69 -20.46 -17.22
C CYS A 11 -13.13 -19.04 -17.33
N ASP A 12 -13.14 -18.27 -16.23
CA ASP A 12 -12.67 -16.88 -16.14
C ASP A 12 -13.29 -15.90 -17.17
N SER A 13 -14.37 -16.32 -17.83
CA SER A 13 -15.08 -15.51 -18.82
C SER A 13 -15.98 -14.49 -18.15
N SER A 14 -16.06 -13.28 -18.72
CA SER A 14 -16.95 -12.24 -18.22
C SER A 14 -18.39 -12.51 -18.66
N VAL A 15 -19.32 -12.43 -17.70
CA VAL A 15 -20.76 -12.46 -17.91
C VAL A 15 -21.25 -11.03 -18.02
N ALA A 16 -21.91 -10.69 -19.13
CA ALA A 16 -22.25 -9.31 -19.50
C ALA A 16 -22.99 -8.50 -18.42
N LEU A 17 -23.85 -9.14 -17.63
CA LEU A 17 -24.52 -8.51 -16.48
C LEU A 17 -24.65 -9.52 -15.33
N PRO A 18 -24.55 -9.10 -14.06
CA PRO A 18 -24.76 -9.93 -12.88
C PRO A 18 -26.25 -10.24 -12.63
N LYS A 19 -26.99 -10.63 -13.68
CA LYS A 19 -28.38 -11.07 -13.60
C LYS A 19 -28.43 -12.59 -13.57
N ARG A 20 -29.28 -13.16 -12.71
CA ARG A 20 -29.48 -14.62 -12.59
C ARG A 20 -29.67 -15.29 -13.96
N ALA A 21 -30.52 -14.72 -14.82
CA ALA A 21 -30.79 -15.26 -16.16
C ALA A 21 -29.53 -15.31 -17.05
N ASN A 22 -28.61 -14.35 -16.92
CA ASN A 22 -27.37 -14.32 -17.70
C ASN A 22 -26.35 -15.34 -17.18
N VAL A 23 -26.22 -15.47 -15.86
CA VAL A 23 -25.35 -16.47 -15.23
C VAL A 23 -25.85 -17.88 -15.53
N GLU A 24 -27.16 -18.10 -15.43
CA GLU A 24 -27.79 -19.39 -15.74
C GLU A 24 -27.63 -19.77 -17.21
N ARG A 25 -27.84 -18.82 -18.13
CA ARG A 25 -27.59 -19.03 -19.56
C ARG A 25 -26.14 -19.41 -19.80
N HIS A 26 -25.19 -18.63 -19.28
CA HIS A 26 -23.76 -18.91 -19.41
C HIS A 26 -23.41 -20.30 -18.90
N PHE A 27 -23.89 -20.68 -17.71
CA PHE A 27 -23.66 -22.01 -17.17
C PHE A 27 -24.22 -23.12 -18.08
N LYS A 28 -25.46 -22.97 -18.56
CA LYS A 28 -26.08 -24.00 -19.43
C LYS A 28 -25.43 -24.09 -20.81
N THR A 29 -25.01 -22.97 -21.41
CA THR A 29 -24.46 -22.95 -22.78
C THR A 29 -22.96 -23.26 -22.81
N THR A 30 -22.19 -22.74 -21.86
CA THR A 30 -20.73 -22.87 -21.82
C THR A 30 -20.29 -24.09 -21.00
N HIS A 31 -21.09 -24.50 -20.02
CA HIS A 31 -20.79 -25.59 -19.10
C HIS A 31 -21.86 -26.69 -19.11
N SER A 32 -22.40 -27.01 -20.29
CA SER A 32 -23.47 -28.00 -20.47
C SER A 32 -23.13 -29.38 -19.89
N LYS A 33 -21.87 -29.83 -20.02
CA LYS A 33 -21.36 -31.10 -19.48
C LYS A 33 -21.00 -31.05 -18.00
N TYR A 34 -20.95 -29.87 -17.38
CA TYR A 34 -20.52 -29.74 -15.99
C TYR A 34 -21.46 -30.46 -15.01
N ALA A 35 -22.76 -30.49 -15.32
CA ALA A 35 -23.73 -31.21 -14.52
C ALA A 35 -23.61 -32.74 -14.64
N THR A 36 -23.12 -33.26 -15.78
CA THR A 36 -22.88 -34.70 -16.00
C THR A 36 -21.54 -35.13 -15.43
N ASP A 37 -20.49 -34.32 -15.63
CA ASP A 37 -19.12 -34.63 -15.22
C ASP A 37 -18.93 -34.45 -13.71
N PHE A 38 -19.66 -33.49 -13.11
CA PHE A 38 -19.62 -33.17 -11.69
C PHE A 38 -21.04 -33.18 -11.10
N LEU A 39 -21.54 -34.40 -10.87
CA LEU A 39 -22.87 -34.62 -10.28
C LEU A 39 -23.06 -33.83 -8.99
N PHE A 40 -24.27 -33.32 -8.79
CA PHE A 40 -24.60 -32.56 -7.59
C PHE A 40 -24.42 -33.44 -6.33
N GLY A 41 -23.80 -32.87 -5.29
CA GLY A 41 -23.52 -33.59 -4.05
C GLY A 41 -22.36 -34.59 -4.11
N SER A 42 -21.78 -34.87 -5.29
CA SER A 42 -20.64 -35.79 -5.41
C SER A 42 -19.37 -35.25 -4.73
N GLU A 43 -18.53 -36.16 -4.24
CA GLU A 43 -17.22 -35.81 -3.68
C GLU A 43 -16.31 -35.15 -4.73
N ILE A 44 -16.38 -35.60 -5.99
CA ILE A 44 -15.62 -35.04 -7.10
C ILE A 44 -15.96 -33.55 -7.28
N ARG A 45 -17.25 -33.18 -7.20
CA ARG A 45 -17.68 -31.78 -7.27
C ARG A 45 -17.18 -30.97 -6.07
N LYS A 46 -17.17 -31.53 -4.86
CA LYS A 46 -16.62 -30.86 -3.66
C LYS A 46 -15.12 -30.59 -3.81
N VAL A 47 -14.37 -31.53 -4.38
CA VAL A 47 -12.95 -31.35 -4.70
C VAL A 47 -12.77 -30.22 -5.71
N LYS A 48 -13.54 -30.24 -6.81
CA LYS A 48 -13.42 -29.21 -7.86
C LYS A 48 -13.73 -27.81 -7.36
N VAL A 49 -14.75 -27.65 -6.51
CA VAL A 49 -15.09 -26.36 -5.89
C VAL A 49 -13.94 -25.86 -5.00
N ARG A 50 -13.31 -26.74 -4.22
CA ARG A 50 -12.14 -26.36 -3.39
C ARG A 50 -10.96 -25.92 -4.25
N GLU A 51 -10.68 -26.67 -5.32
CA GLU A 51 -9.61 -26.36 -6.28
C GLU A 51 -9.81 -24.96 -6.90
N VAL A 52 -10.98 -24.72 -7.51
CA VAL A 52 -11.31 -23.43 -8.14
C VAL A 52 -11.22 -22.28 -7.14
N LYS A 53 -11.74 -22.46 -5.92
CA LYS A 53 -11.66 -21.44 -4.86
C LYS A 53 -10.20 -21.13 -4.47
N SER A 54 -9.37 -22.16 -4.36
CA SER A 54 -7.94 -22.00 -4.01
C SER A 54 -7.17 -21.28 -5.12
N SER A 55 -7.45 -21.60 -6.39
CA SER A 55 -6.85 -20.95 -7.56
C SER A 55 -7.18 -19.45 -7.60
N VAL A 56 -8.46 -19.11 -7.43
CA VAL A 56 -8.90 -17.70 -7.42
C VAL A 56 -8.29 -16.93 -6.24
N SER A 57 -8.22 -17.55 -5.05
CA SER A 57 -7.57 -16.94 -3.90
C SER A 57 -6.07 -16.69 -4.14
N ALA A 58 -5.39 -17.61 -4.82
CA ALA A 58 -3.98 -17.46 -5.18
C ALA A 58 -3.78 -16.31 -6.18
N GLN A 59 -4.61 -16.24 -7.22
CA GLN A 59 -4.60 -15.14 -8.20
C GLN A 59 -4.86 -13.78 -7.53
N GLN A 60 -5.85 -13.70 -6.65
CA GLN A 60 -6.15 -12.47 -5.90
C GLN A 60 -5.01 -12.06 -4.98
N SER A 61 -4.34 -13.02 -4.33
CA SER A 61 -3.25 -12.73 -3.39
C SER A 61 -2.05 -12.00 -4.01
N PHE A 62 -1.88 -12.07 -5.33
CA PHE A 62 -0.85 -11.32 -6.06
C PHE A 62 -1.27 -9.86 -6.31
N CYS A 63 -2.55 -9.60 -6.49
CA CYS A 63 -3.10 -8.29 -6.85
C CYS A 63 -3.58 -7.48 -5.62
N THR A 64 -3.89 -8.14 -4.50
CA THR A 64 -4.41 -7.51 -3.28
C THR A 64 -3.38 -7.31 -2.19
N LYS A 65 -2.08 -7.51 -2.46
CA LYS A 65 -1.01 -7.08 -1.55
C LYS A 65 -0.58 -5.67 -1.95
N PRO A 66 -1.21 -4.61 -1.43
CA PRO A 66 -0.57 -3.31 -1.47
C PRO A 66 0.75 -3.47 -0.72
N ASP A 67 1.85 -3.15 -1.39
CA ASP A 67 3.17 -3.10 -0.77
C ASP A 67 3.05 -2.20 0.48
N LEU A 68 3.25 -2.77 1.68
CA LEU A 68 3.11 -2.02 2.93
C LEU A 68 4.02 -0.79 2.93
N LYS A 69 5.17 -0.87 2.23
CA LYS A 69 6.07 0.26 2.01
C LYS A 69 5.41 1.36 1.16
N SER A 70 4.67 1.00 0.10
CA SER A 70 3.97 1.99 -0.74
C SER A 70 2.82 2.69 0.01
N LYS A 71 2.15 1.98 0.94
CA LYS A 71 1.17 2.60 1.85
C LYS A 71 1.81 3.59 2.82
N ALA A 72 2.88 3.19 3.50
CA ALA A 72 3.57 4.06 4.45
C ALA A 72 4.11 5.32 3.76
N ALA A 73 4.70 5.19 2.57
CA ALA A 73 5.16 6.32 1.77
C ALA A 73 4.02 7.28 1.41
N THR A 74 2.89 6.74 0.96
CA THR A 74 1.72 7.56 0.60
C THR A 74 1.17 8.32 1.82
N LEU A 75 1.03 7.65 2.97
CA LEU A 75 0.59 8.29 4.21
C LEU A 75 1.55 9.38 4.67
N ALA A 76 2.86 9.14 4.57
CA ALA A 76 3.88 10.13 4.88
C ALA A 76 3.78 11.36 3.96
N SER A 77 3.57 11.18 2.65
CA SER A 77 3.36 12.29 1.71
C SER A 77 2.13 13.13 2.06
N PHE A 78 1.02 12.49 2.45
CA PHE A 78 -0.17 13.22 2.92
C PHE A 78 0.11 14.00 4.21
N ALA A 79 0.80 13.40 5.19
CA ALA A 79 1.14 14.07 6.44
C ALA A 79 2.06 15.29 6.22
N VAL A 80 3.05 15.18 5.32
CA VAL A 80 3.89 16.31 4.91
C VAL A 80 3.05 17.41 4.28
N THR A 81 2.17 17.05 3.33
CA THR A 81 1.29 18.00 2.65
C THR A 81 0.37 18.72 3.64
N GLU A 82 -0.17 18.01 4.63
CA GLU A 82 -1.00 18.60 5.68
C GLU A 82 -0.26 19.68 6.48
N ILE A 83 1.01 19.43 6.84
CA ILE A 83 1.85 20.40 7.56
C ILE A 83 2.11 21.64 6.69
N LEU A 84 2.43 21.45 5.41
CA LEU A 84 2.65 22.55 4.47
C LEU A 84 1.41 23.44 4.34
N ILE A 85 0.22 22.83 4.19
CA ILE A 85 -1.05 23.56 4.09
C ILE A 85 -1.38 24.31 5.40
N LYS A 86 -1.13 23.70 6.56
CA LYS A 86 -1.43 24.30 7.88
C LYS A 86 -0.50 25.47 8.20
N ARG A 87 0.80 25.34 7.94
CA ARG A 87 1.80 26.35 8.29
C ARG A 87 1.77 27.56 7.37
N LYS A 88 1.40 27.39 6.09
CA LYS A 88 1.34 28.48 5.08
C LYS A 88 2.62 29.33 5.02
N LYS A 89 3.77 28.71 5.31
CA LYS A 89 5.08 29.37 5.30
C LYS A 89 5.83 29.04 4.00
N PRO A 90 6.82 29.86 3.61
CA PRO A 90 7.75 29.52 2.54
C PRO A 90 8.52 28.22 2.85
N PHE A 91 8.94 27.50 1.80
CA PHE A 91 9.76 26.29 1.92
C PHE A 91 11.16 26.54 2.53
N GLU A 92 11.52 27.79 2.82
CA GLU A 92 12.76 28.17 3.49
C GLU A 92 12.67 28.08 5.02
N ASP A 93 11.45 27.93 5.58
CA ASP A 93 11.25 27.79 7.03
C ASP A 93 11.76 26.41 7.50
N GLY A 94 12.99 26.39 8.01
CA GLY A 94 13.64 25.17 8.47
C GLY A 94 12.89 24.46 9.60
N GLU A 95 12.11 25.18 10.40
CA GLU A 95 11.27 24.60 11.46
C GLU A 95 10.11 23.79 10.87
N MET A 96 9.38 24.35 9.90
CA MET A 96 8.35 23.64 9.14
C MET A 96 8.92 22.42 8.42
N ILE A 97 10.08 22.53 7.78
CA ILE A 97 10.72 21.39 7.11
C ILE A 97 11.06 20.28 8.11
N LYS A 98 11.62 20.65 9.27
CA LYS A 98 11.97 19.69 10.32
C LYS A 98 10.74 18.98 10.87
N GLU A 99 9.66 19.72 11.14
CA GLU A 99 8.38 19.15 11.58
C GLU A 99 7.83 18.16 10.54
N ALA A 100 7.87 18.51 9.25
CA ALA A 100 7.45 17.63 8.17
C ALA A 100 8.30 16.34 8.10
N MET A 101 9.63 16.46 8.26
CA MET A 101 10.55 15.32 8.29
C MET A 101 10.32 14.41 9.49
N GLN A 102 10.07 14.98 10.68
CA GLN A 102 9.75 14.22 11.88
C GLN A 102 8.47 13.41 11.68
N ARG A 103 7.41 14.05 11.18
CA ARG A 103 6.12 13.41 10.97
C ARG A 103 6.17 12.32 9.90
N ALA A 104 6.89 12.56 8.81
CA ALA A 104 7.14 11.56 7.79
C ALA A 104 7.95 10.36 8.36
N GLY A 105 8.99 10.65 9.14
CA GLY A 105 9.81 9.62 9.78
C GLY A 105 9.03 8.72 10.72
N GLU A 106 8.10 9.27 11.50
CA GLU A 106 7.26 8.49 12.43
C GLU A 106 6.43 7.43 11.71
N ILE A 107 5.94 7.77 10.51
CA ILE A 107 5.11 6.92 9.66
C ILE A 107 5.99 5.91 8.90
N LEU A 108 7.07 6.37 8.29
CA LEU A 108 7.96 5.55 7.45
C LEU A 108 8.73 4.52 8.27
N PHE A 109 9.19 4.89 9.46
CA PHE A 109 10.04 4.04 10.30
C PHE A 109 9.24 3.28 11.37
N ASN A 110 7.90 3.29 11.29
CA ASN A 110 7.06 2.70 12.35
C ASN A 110 7.37 1.22 12.59
N ASP A 111 7.65 0.47 11.53
CA ASP A 111 7.88 -0.98 11.56
C ASP A 111 9.37 -1.35 11.71
N PHE A 112 10.26 -0.36 11.87
CA PHE A 112 11.69 -0.56 11.98
C PHE A 112 12.13 -0.70 13.44
N LYS A 113 13.00 -1.68 13.73
CA LYS A 113 13.54 -1.92 15.09
C LYS A 113 14.30 -0.71 15.64
N ASN A 114 14.96 0.04 14.77
CA ASN A 114 15.75 1.23 15.10
C ASN A 114 14.97 2.55 14.96
N LYS A 115 13.62 2.52 14.96
CA LYS A 115 12.77 3.71 14.86
C LYS A 115 13.24 4.87 15.75
N LYS A 116 13.52 4.60 17.02
CA LYS A 116 13.91 5.63 18.00
C LYS A 116 15.20 6.34 17.61
N GLU A 117 16.18 5.60 17.10
CA GLU A 117 17.47 6.16 16.64
C GLU A 117 17.27 7.04 15.41
N MET A 118 16.47 6.57 14.45
CA MET A 118 16.18 7.32 13.22
C MET A 118 15.43 8.63 13.51
N ILE A 119 14.40 8.59 14.37
CA ILE A 119 13.68 9.79 14.79
C ILE A 119 14.58 10.73 15.62
N SER A 120 15.42 10.18 16.51
CA SER A 120 16.37 10.96 17.28
C SER A 120 17.37 11.69 16.38
N ALA A 121 17.88 11.03 15.34
CA ALA A 121 18.78 11.64 14.36
C ALA A 121 18.13 12.83 13.63
N ILE A 122 16.86 12.70 13.24
CA ILE A 122 16.08 13.82 12.65
C ILE A 122 15.93 14.96 13.67
N ASN A 123 15.66 14.64 14.93
CA ASN A 123 15.51 15.63 16.00
C ASN A 123 16.82 16.38 16.30
N ALA A 124 17.96 15.72 16.14
CA ALA A 124 19.29 16.30 16.37
C ALA A 124 19.72 17.31 15.27
N ILE A 125 18.99 17.41 14.15
CA ILE A 125 19.29 18.37 13.09
C ILE A 125 19.17 19.80 13.66
N SER A 126 20.29 20.51 13.72
CA SER A 126 20.35 21.92 14.12
C SER A 126 19.81 22.80 13.00
N LEU A 127 18.79 23.61 13.30
CA LEU A 127 18.23 24.60 12.39
C LEU A 127 18.95 25.95 12.44
N SER A 128 19.84 26.13 13.43
CA SER A 128 20.66 27.33 13.54
C SER A 128 21.93 27.21 12.69
N ARG A 129 22.31 28.32 12.06
CA ARG A 129 23.60 28.49 11.37
C ARG A 129 24.70 28.50 12.43
N LYS A 130 25.49 27.42 12.56
CA LYS A 130 26.77 27.51 13.27
C LYS A 130 27.68 28.43 12.47
N LYS A 131 27.80 29.70 12.86
CA LYS A 131 28.94 30.51 12.45
C LYS A 131 30.18 29.80 12.99
N LYS A 132 31.07 29.33 12.12
CA LYS A 132 32.43 28.98 12.54
C LYS A 132 33.08 30.29 12.99
N THR A 133 33.08 30.59 14.29
CA THR A 133 34.05 31.52 14.84
C THR A 133 35.38 30.79 14.82
N VAL A 134 36.19 31.06 13.79
CA VAL A 134 37.61 30.77 13.84
C VAL A 134 38.18 31.70 14.90
N VAL A 135 38.43 31.18 16.09
CA VAL A 135 39.33 31.85 17.04
C VAL A 135 40.72 31.45 16.59
N GLU A 136 41.33 32.28 15.75
CA GLU A 136 42.77 32.26 15.54
C GLU A 136 43.41 32.75 16.84
N ASN A 137 43.91 31.82 17.65
CA ASN A 137 44.90 32.16 18.66
C ASN A 137 46.21 32.43 17.91
N CYS A 138 46.52 33.70 17.68
CA CYS A 138 47.87 34.10 17.29
C CYS A 138 48.80 33.90 18.49
N ASP A 139 49.50 32.77 18.51
CA ASP A 139 50.69 32.58 19.32
C ASP A 139 51.77 33.58 18.86
N ALA A 140 51.93 34.68 19.60
CA ALA A 140 53.08 35.55 19.47
C ALA A 140 54.26 34.95 20.23
N THR A 141 55.21 34.38 19.50
CA THR A 141 56.50 33.91 20.01
C THR A 141 57.49 35.07 20.09
N LYS A 142 57.91 35.44 21.31
CA LYS A 142 59.31 35.60 21.78
C LYS A 142 59.37 36.28 23.13
#